data_AF-A0A7U6Y7F7-F1
#
_entry.id   AF-A0A7U6Y7F7-F1
#
_cell.length_a   1.000
_cell.length_b   1.000
_cell.length_c   1.000
_cell.angle_alpha   90.00
_cell.angle_beta   90.00
_cell.angle_gamma   90.00
#
_symmetry.space_group_name_H-M   'P 1'
#
loop_
_entity.id
_entity.type
_entity.pdbx_description
1 polymer ?
#
loop_
_entity_poly.entity_id
_entity_poly.type
_entity_poly.pdbx_seq_one_letter_code
_entity_poly.pdbx_strand_id
1 'polypeptide(L)'
;MSAANALDSLMSGANLALEQAQSKLPQAKVSREQIHKTAQEFEASFLSQMFQHMFEGVGNDQVFGGGAGEDSFKSFMIGEYAKMTAKTGRVGLAQQIEAQMLKLQEVTP
;
A
#
# COMPACT_ATOMS: atom_id res chain seq x y z
N MET A 1 -18.32 2.38 -56.08
CA MET A 1 -18.34 3.16 -54.81
C MET A 1 -19.07 2.45 -53.64
N SER A 2 -19.57 1.22 -53.78
CA SER A 2 -20.34 0.55 -52.70
C SER A 2 -19.49 -0.25 -51.69
N ALA A 3 -18.38 -0.86 -52.12
CA ALA A 3 -17.56 -1.72 -51.25
C ALA A 3 -16.77 -0.98 -50.15
N ALA A 4 -16.41 0.28 -50.38
CA ALA A 4 -15.66 1.09 -49.40
C ALA A 4 -16.49 1.41 -48.14
N ASN A 5 -17.79 1.70 -48.30
CA ASN A 5 -18.67 2.05 -47.19
C ASN A 5 -19.02 0.85 -46.29
N ALA A 6 -19.06 -0.36 -46.86
CA ALA A 6 -19.35 -1.58 -46.11
C ALA A 6 -18.18 -1.97 -45.17
N LEU A 7 -16.93 -1.77 -45.63
CA LEU A 7 -15.75 -2.01 -44.83
C LEU A 7 -15.63 -0.99 -43.69
N ASP A 8 -15.93 0.29 -43.97
CA ASP A 8 -15.89 1.37 -42.98
C ASP A 8 -16.93 1.18 -41.86
N SER A 9 -18.14 0.71 -42.22
CA SER A 9 -19.18 0.38 -41.25
C SER A 9 -18.84 -0.82 -40.37
N LEU A 10 -18.13 -1.82 -40.90
CA LEU A 10 -17.66 -2.98 -40.13
C LEU A 10 -16.54 -2.60 -39.17
N MET A 11 -15.61 -1.75 -39.60
CA MET A 11 -14.51 -1.25 -38.77
C MET A 11 -15.01 -0.31 -37.67
N SER A 12 -16.02 0.52 -37.95
CA SER A 12 -16.67 1.38 -36.95
C SER A 12 -17.42 0.55 -35.89
N GLY A 13 -18.16 -0.48 -36.29
CA GLY A 13 -18.84 -1.40 -35.37
C GLY A 13 -17.86 -2.18 -34.48
N ALA A 14 -16.71 -2.59 -35.03
CA ALA A 14 -15.66 -3.26 -34.27
C ALA A 14 -15.02 -2.33 -33.22
N ASN A 15 -14.76 -1.07 -33.57
CA ASN A 15 -14.24 -0.08 -32.61
C ASN A 15 -15.22 0.20 -31.47
N LEU A 16 -16.51 0.36 -31.77
CA LEU A 16 -17.55 0.55 -30.75
C LEU A 16 -17.65 -0.65 -29.79
N ALA A 17 -17.52 -1.88 -30.30
CA ALA A 17 -17.54 -3.08 -29.47
C ALA A 17 -16.28 -3.20 -28.57
N LEU A 18 -15.11 -2.80 -29.07
CA LEU A 18 -13.88 -2.77 -28.30
C LEU A 18 -13.90 -1.70 -27.20
N GLU A 19 -14.45 -0.52 -27.49
CA GLU A 19 -14.58 0.58 -26.54
C GLU A 19 -15.58 0.24 -25.41
N GLN A 20 -16.70 -0.40 -25.76
CA GLN A 20 -17.67 -0.92 -24.79
C GLN A 20 -17.15 -2.10 -23.96
N ALA A 21 -16.22 -2.89 -24.51
CA ALA A 21 -15.57 -3.99 -23.78
C ALA A 21 -14.50 -3.45 -22.81
N GLN A 22 -13.76 -2.42 -23.20
CA GLN A 22 -12.78 -1.74 -22.35
C GLN A 22 -13.45 -0.98 -21.20
N SER A 23 -14.59 -0.33 -21.44
CA SER A 23 -15.34 0.38 -20.38
C SER A 23 -16.05 -0.54 -19.38
N LYS A 24 -16.15 -1.84 -19.68
CA LYS A 24 -16.84 -2.84 -18.85
C LYS A 24 -15.90 -3.72 -18.04
N LEU A 25 -14.59 -3.55 -18.17
CA LEU A 25 -13.66 -4.18 -17.22
C LEU A 25 -13.90 -3.53 -15.86
N PRO A 26 -14.25 -4.30 -14.81
CA PRO A 26 -14.36 -3.73 -13.48
C PRO A 26 -12.97 -3.24 -13.09
N GLN A 27 -12.76 -1.92 -13.10
CA GLN A 27 -11.68 -1.34 -12.32
C GLN A 27 -11.93 -1.79 -10.88
N ALA A 28 -11.11 -2.73 -10.40
CA ALA A 28 -11.23 -3.25 -9.06
C ALA A 28 -10.89 -2.11 -8.09
N LYS A 29 -11.90 -1.35 -7.67
CA LYS A 29 -11.75 -0.36 -6.61
C LYS A 29 -11.46 -1.12 -5.32
N VAL A 30 -10.19 -1.10 -4.91
CA VAL A 30 -9.74 -1.48 -3.55
C VAL A 30 -10.66 -0.82 -2.52
N SER A 31 -11.13 -1.58 -1.54
CA SER A 31 -12.07 -1.05 -0.55
C SER A 31 -11.38 -0.07 0.40
N ARG A 32 -12.14 0.85 0.99
CA ARG A 32 -11.61 1.79 1.98
C ARG A 32 -10.99 1.08 3.19
N GLU A 33 -11.57 -0.04 3.61
CA GLU A 33 -11.04 -0.88 4.71
C GLU A 33 -9.66 -1.45 4.35
N GLN A 34 -9.49 -1.91 3.10
CA GLN A 34 -8.20 -2.40 2.62
C GLN A 34 -7.16 -1.28 2.56
N ILE A 35 -7.55 -0.10 2.07
CA ILE A 35 -6.67 1.08 2.04
C ILE A 35 -6.23 1.45 3.46
N HIS A 36 -7.18 1.54 4.40
CA HIS A 36 -6.90 1.88 5.79
C HIS A 36 -5.92 0.88 6.43
N LYS A 37 -6.18 -0.42 6.25
CA LYS A 37 -5.30 -1.49 6.75
C LYS A 37 -3.90 -1.38 6.16
N THR A 38 -3.77 -1.23 4.85
CA THR A 38 -2.47 -1.10 4.18
C THR A 38 -1.72 0.16 4.64
N ALA A 39 -2.42 1.27 4.84
CA ALA A 39 -1.81 2.49 5.36
C ALA A 39 -1.28 2.32 6.79
N GLN A 40 -2.02 1.62 7.66
CA GLN A 40 -1.56 1.27 9.00
C GLN A 40 -0.35 0.33 8.98
N GLU A 41 -0.34 -0.68 8.10
CA GLU A 41 0.78 -1.62 7.93
C GLU A 41 2.05 -0.91 7.43
N PHE A 42 1.88 0.09 6.55
CA PHE A 42 2.98 0.93 6.11
C PHE A 42 3.54 1.77 7.27
N GLU A 43 2.66 2.46 8.03
CA GLU A 43 3.09 3.23 9.20
C GLU A 43 3.80 2.35 10.24
N ALA A 44 3.31 1.13 10.48
CA ALA A 44 3.97 0.17 11.36
C ALA A 44 5.37 -0.20 10.86
N SER A 45 5.53 -0.45 9.56
CA SER A 45 6.84 -0.76 8.96
C SER A 45 7.82 0.40 9.10
N PHE A 46 7.35 1.62 8.82
CA PHE A 46 8.12 2.84 9.00
C PHE A 46 8.55 3.03 10.46
N LEU A 47 7.62 2.90 11.41
CA LEU A 47 7.92 3.01 12.83
C LEU A 47 8.89 1.93 13.31
N SER A 48 8.82 0.71 12.76
CA SER A 48 9.77 -0.35 13.10
C SER A 48 11.20 0.04 12.72
N GLN A 49 11.41 0.65 11.55
CA GLN A 49 12.73 1.14 11.13
C GLN A 49 13.22 2.27 12.03
N MET A 50 12.35 3.21 12.37
CA MET A 50 12.68 4.31 13.27
C MET A 50 13.04 3.82 14.67
N PHE A 51 12.27 2.86 15.20
CA PHE A 51 12.54 2.25 16.50
C PHE A 51 13.82 1.42 16.49
N GLN A 52 14.12 0.68 15.43
CA GLN A 52 15.39 -0.03 15.29
C GLN A 52 16.57 0.94 15.49
N HIS A 53 16.62 2.06 14.76
CA HIS A 53 17.67 3.06 14.93
C HIS A 53 17.70 3.69 16.33
N MET A 54 16.54 3.88 16.96
CA MET A 54 16.48 4.38 18.33
C MET A 54 17.08 3.39 19.34
N PHE A 55 16.84 2.08 19.18
CA PHE A 55 17.34 1.04 20.07
C PHE A 55 18.77 0.58 19.75
N GLU A 56 19.26 0.77 18.52
CA GLU A 56 20.66 0.58 18.15
C GLU A 56 21.59 1.53 18.94
N GLY A 57 21.12 2.74 19.26
CA GLY A 57 21.87 3.71 20.07
C GLY A 57 21.87 3.43 21.58
N VAL A 58 21.00 2.53 22.06
CA VAL A 58 20.94 2.11 23.47
C VAL A 58 21.89 0.92 23.62
N GLY A 59 23.16 1.22 23.91
CA GLY A 59 24.23 0.22 23.96
C GLY A 59 23.89 -1.01 24.79
N ASN A 60 24.26 -2.18 24.27
CA ASN A 60 24.20 -3.44 25.02
C ASN A 60 25.22 -3.37 26.17
N ASP A 61 24.81 -3.76 27.36
CA ASP A 61 25.70 -3.85 28.51
C ASP A 61 26.74 -4.94 28.22
N GLN A 62 28.01 -4.55 28.03
CA GLN A 62 29.06 -5.39 27.43
C GLN A 62 29.31 -6.72 28.16
N VAL A 63 28.81 -6.85 29.38
CA VAL A 63 29.05 -7.99 30.28
C VAL A 63 27.84 -8.94 30.36
N PHE A 64 26.62 -8.47 30.04
CA PHE A 64 25.39 -9.24 30.26
C PHE A 64 24.36 -9.19 29.12
N GLY A 65 24.58 -8.42 28.05
CA GLY A 65 23.63 -8.30 26.93
C GLY A 65 24.26 -8.49 25.55
N GLY A 66 23.47 -8.92 24.57
CA GLY A 66 23.85 -8.91 23.15
C GLY A 66 24.17 -10.28 22.54
N GLY A 67 23.42 -11.32 22.88
CA GLY A 67 23.44 -12.59 22.12
C GLY A 67 22.51 -12.55 20.89
N ALA A 68 22.80 -13.33 19.84
CA ALA A 68 21.98 -13.38 18.62
C ALA A 68 20.49 -13.72 18.87
N GLY A 69 20.20 -14.50 19.92
CA GLY A 69 18.83 -14.79 20.36
C GLY A 69 18.12 -13.57 20.98
N GLU A 70 18.84 -12.77 21.76
CA GLU A 70 18.35 -11.53 22.34
C GLU A 70 18.09 -10.48 21.25
N ASP A 71 19.00 -10.36 20.28
CA ASP A 71 18.84 -9.41 19.16
C ASP A 71 17.62 -9.75 18.29
N SER A 72 17.39 -11.04 18.05
CA SER A 72 16.20 -11.53 17.33
C SER A 72 14.92 -11.23 18.12
N PHE A 73 14.94 -11.47 19.44
CA PHE A 73 13.80 -11.19 20.30
C PHE A 73 13.50 -9.69 20.42
N LYS A 74 14.55 -8.87 20.57
CA LYS A 74 14.46 -7.41 20.60
C LYS A 74 13.86 -6.88 19.30
N SER A 75 14.32 -7.38 18.15
CA SER A 75 13.79 -7.01 16.84
C SER A 75 12.30 -7.35 16.71
N PHE A 76 11.89 -8.53 17.18
CA PHE A 76 10.47 -8.91 17.21
C PHE A 76 9.65 -7.99 18.11
N MET A 77 10.12 -7.70 19.32
CA MET A 77 9.45 -6.78 20.25
C MET A 77 9.31 -5.37 19.68
N ILE A 78 10.36 -4.85 19.04
CA ILE A 78 10.34 -3.55 18.37
C ILE A 78 9.25 -3.52 17.30
N GLY A 79 9.14 -4.59 16.49
CA GLY A 79 8.08 -4.73 15.50
C GLY A 79 6.67 -4.67 16.11
N GLU A 80 6.44 -5.34 17.24
CA GLU A 80 5.15 -5.29 17.93
C GLU A 80 4.86 -3.91 18.53
N TYR A 81 5.85 -3.22 19.09
CA TYR A 81 5.68 -1.83 19.55
C TYR A 81 5.32 -0.90 18.39
N ALA A 82 5.95 -1.07 17.23
CA ALA A 82 5.64 -0.28 16.05
C ALA A 82 4.20 -0.49 15.58
N LYS A 83 3.75 -1.75 15.49
CA LYS A 83 2.35 -2.10 15.16
C LYS A 83 1.35 -1.52 16.15
N MET A 84 1.62 -1.66 17.45
CA MET A 84 0.76 -1.11 18.49
C MET A 84 0.67 0.42 18.38
N THR A 85 1.79 1.08 18.13
CA THR A 85 1.86 2.54 17.96
C THR A 85 1.06 2.98 16.74
N ALA A 86 1.27 2.35 15.58
CA ALA A 86 0.51 2.62 14.35
C ALA A 86 -1.01 2.43 14.56
N LYS A 87 -1.40 1.35 15.24
CA LYS A 87 -2.81 1.06 15.55
C LYS A 87 -3.48 2.13 16.43
N THR A 88 -2.73 2.79 17.32
CA THR A 88 -3.29 3.91 18.10
C THR A 88 -3.59 5.14 17.26
N GLY A 89 -3.02 5.25 16.06
CA GLY A 89 -3.26 6.38 15.15
C GLY A 89 -2.70 7.72 15.63
N ARG A 90 -1.81 7.74 16.63
CA ARG A 90 -1.28 9.00 17.20
C ARG A 90 -0.16 9.64 16.40
N VAL A 91 0.56 8.87 15.59
CA VAL A 91 1.67 9.38 14.76
C VAL A 91 1.13 10.12 13.53
N GLY A 92 0.05 9.63 12.93
CA GLY A 92 -0.71 10.36 11.94
C GLY A 92 -0.37 10.06 10.48
N LEU A 93 0.66 9.22 10.23
CA LEU A 93 1.17 8.95 8.90
C LEU A 93 0.19 8.09 8.09
N ALA A 94 -0.47 7.11 8.73
CA ALA A 94 -1.45 6.26 8.05
C ALA A 94 -2.61 7.07 7.45
N GLN A 95 -3.07 8.15 8.10
CA GLN A 95 -4.16 8.97 7.56
C GLN A 95 -3.73 9.76 6.32
N GLN A 96 -2.49 10.24 6.30
CA GLN A 96 -1.93 10.92 5.13
C GLN A 96 -1.80 9.95 3.95
N ILE A 97 -1.33 8.73 4.21
CA ILE A 97 -1.19 7.68 3.20
C ILE A 97 -2.56 7.23 2.67
N GLU A 98 -3.54 6.99 3.55
CA GLU A 98 -4.92 6.66 3.16
C GLU A 98 -5.48 7.72 2.21
N ALA A 99 -5.31 9.01 2.52
CA ALA A 99 -5.76 10.10 1.67
C ALA A 99 -5.08 10.10 0.28
N GLN A 100 -3.77 9.81 0.22
CA GLN A 100 -3.06 9.69 -1.07
C GLN A 100 -3.53 8.46 -1.87
N MET A 101 -3.72 7.31 -1.21
CA MET A 101 -4.18 6.09 -1.86
C MET A 101 -5.58 6.25 -2.45
N LEU A 102 -6.50 6.90 -1.72
CA LEU A 102 -7.84 7.23 -2.22
C LEU A 102 -7.77 8.16 -3.43
N LYS A 103 -6.93 9.21 -3.38
CA LYS A 103 -6.75 10.13 -4.50
C LYS A 103 -6.22 9.40 -5.75
N LEU A 104 -5.26 8.49 -5.60
CA LEU A 104 -4.72 7.71 -6.72
C LEU A 104 -5.79 6.80 -7.34
N GLN A 105 -6.66 6.22 -6.51
CA GLN A 105 -7.78 5.41 -6.97
C GLN A 105 -8.82 6.22 -7.75
N GLU A 106 -9.08 7.47 -7.34
CA GLU A 106 -9.99 8.39 -8.04
C GLU A 106 -9.42 8.90 -9.38
N VAL A 107 -8.09 8.99 -9.50
CA VAL A 107 -7.40 9.42 -10.73
C VAL A 107 -7.27 8.29 -11.76
N THR A 108 -7.50 7.04 -11.37
CA THR A 108 -7.45 5.90 -12.31
C THR A 108 -8.69 5.94 -13.22
N PRO A 109 -8.51 6.15 -14.55
CA PRO A 109 -9.60 6.39 -15.51
C PRO A 109 -10.35 5.12 -15.87
#